data_AF-A0AAJ6ADY9-F1
#
_entry.id   AF-A0AAJ6ADY9-F1
#
_cell.length_a   1.000
_cell.length_b   1.000
_cell.length_c   1.000
_cell.angle_alpha   90.00
_cell.angle_beta   90.00
_cell.angle_gamma   90.00
#
_symmetry.space_group_name_H-M   'P 1'
#
loop_
_entity.id
_entity.type
_entity.pdbx_description
1 polymer ?
#
loop_
_entity_poly.entity_id
_entity_poly.type
_entity_poly.pdbx_seq_one_letter_code
_entity_poly.pdbx_strand_id
1 'polypeptide(L)'
;MRLDAATFVQPGYEAAPGEWSDTDRRAIASLRGFYPEIAHWGDLAIGVAFGEFSQEVLDVSWADWLLDQRDEIFLNYCCWRQTRGQWDGGLDAEALAQANEWKKMAE
;
A
#
# COMPACT_ATOMS: atom_id res chain seq x y z
N MET A 1 13.05 -0.94 7.70
CA MET A 1 12.61 -2.27 7.23
C MET A 1 12.16 -2.13 5.78
N ARG A 2 12.43 -3.09 4.90
CA ARG A 2 11.97 -3.00 3.51
C ARG A 2 10.57 -3.59 3.40
N LEU A 3 9.69 -2.85 2.73
CA LEU A 3 8.33 -3.32 2.44
C LEU A 3 8.35 -4.41 1.37
N ASP A 4 7.72 -5.54 1.66
CA ASP A 4 7.68 -6.73 0.82
C ASP A 4 6.32 -6.89 0.13
N ALA A 5 6.35 -6.92 -1.21
CA ALA A 5 5.17 -7.10 -2.05
C ALA A 5 4.48 -8.44 -1.80
N ALA A 6 5.21 -9.47 -1.39
CA ALA A 6 4.64 -10.79 -1.08
C ALA A 6 3.63 -10.77 0.08
N THR A 7 3.52 -9.64 0.80
CA THR A 7 2.46 -9.40 1.78
C THR A 7 1.08 -9.30 1.13
N PHE A 8 1.01 -8.81 -0.12
CA PHE A 8 -0.23 -8.46 -0.82
C PHE A 8 -0.49 -9.35 -2.04
N VAL A 9 0.48 -10.13 -2.48
CA VAL A 9 0.35 -11.03 -3.64
C VAL A 9 0.95 -12.38 -3.34
N GLN A 10 0.56 -13.38 -4.12
CA GLN A 10 1.14 -14.71 -4.02
C GLN A 10 2.63 -14.71 -4.39
N PRO A 11 3.45 -15.59 -3.78
CA PRO A 11 4.85 -15.71 -4.15
C PRO A 11 5.05 -15.92 -5.66
N GLY A 12 5.95 -15.17 -6.26
CA GLY A 12 6.18 -15.14 -7.72
C GLY A 12 5.39 -14.08 -8.48
N TYR A 13 4.47 -13.34 -7.83
CA TYR A 13 3.70 -12.25 -8.42
C TYR A 13 4.13 -10.85 -7.95
N GLU A 14 5.23 -10.75 -7.20
CA GLU A 14 5.70 -9.51 -6.57
C GLU A 14 6.00 -8.39 -7.57
N ALA A 15 6.39 -8.75 -8.79
CA ALA A 15 6.66 -7.85 -9.90
C ALA A 15 5.60 -7.93 -11.00
N ALA A 16 4.48 -8.64 -10.77
CA ALA A 16 3.46 -8.84 -11.78
C ALA A 16 2.74 -7.51 -12.10
N PRO A 17 2.40 -7.27 -13.38
CA PRO A 17 1.64 -6.09 -13.77
C PRO A 17 0.17 -6.16 -13.32
N GLY A 18 -0.39 -7.37 -13.15
CA GLY A 18 -1.82 -7.55 -12.88
C GLY A 18 -2.70 -7.22 -14.08
N GLU A 19 -4.00 -7.48 -13.94
CA GLU A 19 -5.01 -7.15 -14.95
C GLU A 19 -5.79 -5.91 -14.52
N TRP A 20 -5.27 -4.74 -14.88
CA TRP A 20 -5.85 -3.44 -14.53
C TRP A 20 -6.43 -2.74 -15.75
N SER A 21 -7.50 -1.97 -15.55
CA SER A 21 -8.02 -1.03 -16.54
C SER A 21 -6.99 0.09 -16.79
N ASP A 22 -7.09 0.80 -17.92
CA ASP A 22 -6.19 1.92 -18.20
C ASP A 22 -6.29 3.05 -17.16
N THR A 23 -7.46 3.22 -16.56
CA THR A 23 -7.68 4.18 -15.46
C THR A 23 -6.91 3.74 -14.22
N ASP A 24 -7.04 2.49 -13.81
CA ASP A 24 -6.38 1.97 -12.61
C ASP A 24 -4.86 1.94 -12.77
N ARG A 25 -4.36 1.62 -13.98
CA ARG A 25 -2.91 1.69 -14.25
C ARG A 25 -2.36 3.10 -14.06
N ARG A 26 -3.11 4.13 -14.44
CA ARG A 26 -2.70 5.53 -14.22
C ARG A 26 -2.70 5.87 -12.74
N ALA A 27 -3.73 5.43 -12.00
CA ALA A 27 -3.78 5.60 -10.54
C ALA A 27 -2.57 4.93 -9.85
N ILE A 28 -2.26 3.68 -10.22
CA ILE A 28 -1.11 2.93 -9.70
C ILE A 28 0.21 3.62 -10.04
N ALA A 29 0.35 4.16 -11.26
CA ALA A 29 1.52 4.94 -11.65
C ALA A 29 1.67 6.21 -10.81
N SER A 30 0.58 6.92 -10.48
CA SER A 30 0.60 8.06 -9.57
C SER A 30 1.05 7.65 -8.16
N LEU A 31 0.49 6.57 -7.60
CA LEU A 31 0.89 6.02 -6.30
C LEU A 31 2.39 5.74 -6.25
N ARG A 32 2.93 5.07 -7.28
CA ARG A 32 4.37 4.78 -7.39
C ARG A 32 5.24 6.04 -7.32
N GLY A 33 4.75 7.16 -7.86
CA GLY A 33 5.44 8.46 -7.77
C GLY A 33 5.52 9.02 -6.35
N PHE A 34 4.52 8.79 -5.51
CA PHE A 34 4.46 9.28 -4.13
C PHE A 34 5.16 8.37 -3.11
N TYR A 35 5.29 7.07 -3.42
CA TYR A 35 5.78 6.05 -2.51
C TYR A 35 7.03 5.32 -3.07
N PRO A 36 8.22 5.97 -3.06
CA PRO A 36 9.47 5.34 -3.47
C PRO A 36 9.81 4.07 -2.66
N GLU A 37 9.31 3.95 -1.42
CA GLU A 37 9.50 2.79 -0.55
C GLU A 37 8.95 1.47 -1.13
N ILE A 38 7.97 1.57 -2.04
CA ILE A 38 7.35 0.43 -2.74
C ILE A 38 7.61 0.49 -4.25
N ALA A 39 8.52 1.34 -4.73
CA ALA A 39 8.78 1.49 -6.17
C ALA A 39 9.31 0.22 -6.84
N HIS A 40 9.82 -0.76 -6.06
CA HIS A 40 10.22 -2.08 -6.57
C HIS A 40 9.07 -3.07 -6.73
N TRP A 41 7.85 -2.73 -6.29
CA TRP A 41 6.69 -3.60 -6.39
C TRP A 41 6.12 -3.58 -7.81
N GLY A 42 5.51 -4.68 -8.25
CA GLY A 42 4.68 -4.74 -9.44
C GLY A 42 3.37 -3.97 -9.26
N ASP A 43 2.74 -3.61 -10.37
CA ASP A 43 1.46 -2.88 -10.36
C ASP A 43 0.36 -3.68 -9.66
N LEU A 44 0.39 -5.02 -9.76
CA LEU A 44 -0.53 -5.89 -9.01
C LEU A 44 -0.42 -5.67 -7.50
N ALA A 45 0.79 -5.68 -6.96
CA ALA A 45 1.01 -5.55 -5.52
C ALA A 45 0.64 -4.15 -5.01
N ILE A 46 0.97 -3.09 -5.76
CA ILE A 46 0.57 -1.72 -5.41
C ILE A 46 -0.95 -1.58 -5.45
N GLY A 47 -1.59 -2.07 -6.51
CA GLY A 47 -3.03 -1.96 -6.68
C GLY A 47 -3.80 -2.72 -5.60
N VAL A 48 -3.38 -3.95 -5.28
CA VAL A 48 -3.99 -4.74 -4.20
C VAL A 48 -3.78 -4.06 -2.84
N ALA A 49 -2.55 -3.65 -2.52
CA ALA A 49 -2.27 -2.99 -1.24
C ALA A 49 -3.11 -1.72 -1.03
N PHE A 50 -3.23 -0.89 -2.06
CA PHE A 50 -4.01 0.34 -1.99
C PHE A 50 -5.53 0.08 -1.96
N GLY A 51 -6.00 -0.93 -2.69
CA GLY A 51 -7.41 -1.34 -2.65
C GLY A 51 -7.81 -1.89 -1.29
N GLU A 52 -6.99 -2.77 -0.71
CA GLU A 52 -7.23 -3.28 0.65
C GLU A 52 -7.14 -2.16 1.69
N PHE A 53 -6.16 -1.27 1.60
CA PHE A 53 -6.07 -0.08 2.46
C PHE A 53 -7.34 0.78 2.39
N SER A 54 -7.81 1.06 1.16
CA SER A 54 -9.01 1.85 0.92
C SER A 54 -10.25 1.24 1.59
N GLN A 55 -10.37 -0.09 1.56
CA GLN A 55 -11.48 -0.80 2.18
C GLN A 55 -11.32 -0.95 3.69
N GLU A 56 -10.20 -1.52 4.14
CA GLU A 56 -9.99 -1.90 5.54
C GLU A 56 -9.78 -0.68 6.47
N VAL A 57 -9.22 0.41 5.95
CA VAL A 57 -8.95 1.62 6.74
C VAL A 57 -10.00 2.69 6.49
N LEU A 58 -10.37 2.95 5.23
CA LEU A 58 -11.18 4.11 4.85
C LEU A 58 -12.65 3.77 4.55
N ASP A 59 -13.03 2.49 4.55
CA ASP A 59 -14.37 1.98 4.20
C ASP A 59 -14.87 2.48 2.83
N VAL A 60 -13.97 2.56 1.86
CA VAL A 60 -14.29 2.91 0.47
C VAL A 60 -13.68 1.94 -0.54
N SER A 61 -14.28 1.87 -1.73
CA SER A 61 -13.80 0.98 -2.79
C SER A 61 -12.39 1.34 -3.28
N TRP A 62 -12.10 2.64 -3.39
CA TRP A 62 -10.80 3.18 -3.81
C TRP A 62 -10.69 4.64 -3.35
N ALA A 63 -9.60 4.99 -2.67
CA ALA A 63 -9.42 6.33 -2.13
C ALA A 63 -8.79 7.30 -3.15
N ASP A 64 -9.54 7.69 -4.19
CA ASP A 64 -9.05 8.55 -5.28
C ASP A 64 -8.38 9.85 -4.80
N TRP A 65 -8.83 10.42 -3.68
CA TRP A 65 -8.26 11.64 -3.11
C TRP A 65 -6.84 11.48 -2.55
N LEU A 66 -6.33 10.25 -2.45
CA LEU A 66 -4.94 9.96 -2.07
C LEU A 66 -4.04 9.70 -3.28
N LEU A 67 -4.56 9.83 -4.50
CA LEU A 67 -3.75 9.75 -5.73
C LEU A 67 -3.03 11.05 -6.07
N ASP A 68 -3.36 12.16 -5.39
CA ASP A 68 -2.78 13.49 -5.62
C ASP A 68 -1.79 13.91 -4.51
N GLN A 69 -1.63 13.10 -3.46
CA GLN A 69 -0.76 13.41 -2.32
C GLN A 69 -0.16 12.15 -1.70
N ARG A 70 0.97 12.33 -1.01
CA ARG A 70 1.57 11.28 -0.18
C ARG A 70 0.86 11.19 1.17
N ASP A 71 0.48 9.98 1.55
CA ASP A 71 -0.09 9.67 2.86
C ASP A 71 0.74 8.59 3.56
N GLU A 72 1.33 8.94 4.71
CA GLU A 72 2.13 7.99 5.48
C GLU A 72 1.31 6.87 6.10
N ILE A 73 0.00 7.07 6.31
CA ILE A 73 -0.89 6.04 6.86
C ILE A 73 -0.94 4.84 5.91
N PHE A 74 -0.86 5.06 4.60
CA PHE A 74 -0.78 3.97 3.62
C PHE A 74 0.49 3.11 3.81
N LEU A 75 1.65 3.75 4.01
CA LEU A 75 2.91 3.02 4.27
C LEU A 75 2.89 2.32 5.64
N ASN A 76 2.29 2.96 6.63
CA ASN A 76 2.06 2.37 7.95
C ASN A 76 1.16 1.13 7.85
N TYR A 77 0.09 1.18 7.06
CA TYR A 77 -0.77 0.04 6.78
C TYR A 77 0.01 -1.08 6.08
N CYS A 78 0.83 -0.77 5.07
CA CYS A 78 1.69 -1.77 4.43
C CYS A 78 2.64 -2.44 5.44
N CYS A 79 3.24 -1.64 6.31
CA CYS A 79 4.12 -2.10 7.37
C CYS A 79 3.39 -2.97 8.40
N TRP A 80 2.17 -2.59 8.77
CA TRP A 80 1.30 -3.37 9.65
C TRP A 80 0.99 -4.72 9.03
N ARG A 81 0.50 -4.74 7.79
CA ARG A 81 0.17 -5.98 7.07
C ARG A 81 1.34 -6.96 7.03
N GLN A 82 2.56 -6.45 6.84
CA GLN A 82 3.77 -7.27 6.81
C GLN A 82 4.22 -7.79 8.17
N THR A 83 3.99 -7.05 9.26
CA THR A 83 4.57 -7.36 10.58
C THR A 83 3.58 -7.95 11.58
N ARG A 84 2.30 -7.59 11.44
CA ARG A 84 1.21 -7.87 12.38
C ARG A 84 0.07 -8.66 11.75
N GLY A 85 0.03 -8.77 10.41
CA GLY A 85 -1.01 -9.47 9.67
C GLY A 85 -2.20 -8.57 9.33
N GLN A 86 -3.39 -9.16 9.21
CA GLN A 86 -4.60 -8.45 8.77
C GLN A 86 -4.96 -7.28 9.70
N TRP A 87 -5.49 -6.19 9.12
CA TRP A 87 -5.98 -5.03 9.86
C TRP A 87 -7.50 -5.15 10.10
N ASP A 88 -7.94 -4.88 11.32
CA ASP A 88 -9.35 -4.86 11.71
C ASP A 88 -9.74 -3.58 12.48
N GLY A 89 -8.83 -2.60 12.57
CA GLY A 89 -9.00 -1.39 13.38
C GLY A 89 -9.71 -0.22 12.68
N GLY A 90 -10.13 -0.37 11.42
CA GLY A 90 -10.79 0.71 10.67
C GLY A 90 -9.95 1.99 10.59
N LEU A 91 -10.57 3.14 10.86
CA LEU A 91 -9.96 4.48 10.85
C LEU A 91 -9.06 4.80 12.07
N ASP A 92 -8.50 3.79 12.75
CA ASP A 92 -7.55 4.02 13.86
C ASP A 92 -6.14 4.37 13.34
N ALA A 93 -5.99 5.63 12.96
CA ALA A 93 -4.72 6.18 12.47
C ALA A 93 -3.61 6.18 13.55
N GLU A 94 -3.97 6.26 14.84
CA GLU A 94 -2.99 6.25 15.94
C GLU A 94 -2.36 4.87 16.09
N ALA A 95 -3.16 3.80 16.00
CA ALA A 95 -2.66 2.44 15.98
C ALA A 95 -1.82 2.16 14.73
N LEU A 96 -2.26 2.58 13.54
CA LEU A 96 -1.45 2.46 12.31
C LEU A 96 -0.12 3.20 12.43
N ALA A 97 -0.09 4.40 13.01
CA ALA A 97 1.15 5.18 13.17
C ALA A 97 2.24 4.47 13.99
N GLN A 98 1.89 3.45 14.77
CA GLN A 98 2.87 2.61 15.48
C GLN A 98 3.63 1.67 14.55
N ALA A 99 3.05 1.31 13.39
CA ALA A 99 3.70 0.50 12.36
C ALA A 99 4.59 1.34 11.43
N ASN A 100 5.54 2.07 12.01
CA ASN A 100 6.44 2.98 11.28
C ASN A 100 7.84 2.40 11.03
N GLU A 101 8.02 1.08 11.16
CA GLU A 101 9.32 0.39 11.03
C GLU A 101 9.96 0.55 9.64
N TRP A 102 9.16 0.91 8.62
CA TRP A 102 9.61 1.27 7.28
C TRP A 102 10.50 2.52 7.28
N LYS A 103 10.26 3.49 8.18
CA LYS A 103 11.04 4.74 8.27
C LYS A 103 12.50 4.52 8.63
N LYS A 104 12.83 3.43 9.33
CA LYS A 104 14.21 3.09 9.74
C LYS A 104 15.15 2.76 8.56
N MET A 105 14.67 2.83 7.32
CA MET A 105 15.48 2.71 6.10
C MET A 105 15.58 4.02 5.29
N ALA A 106 14.91 5.08 5.72
CA ALA A 106 14.98 6.40 5.09
C ALA A 106 16.09 7.31 5.71
N GLU A 107 16.80 6.82 6.73
CA GLU A 107 17.97 7.45 7.36
C GLU A 107 19.30 6.92 6.80
#